data_AF-A0A7J2LLK7-F1
#
_entry.id   AF-A0A7J2LLK7-F1
#
_cell.length_a   1.000
_cell.length_b   1.000
_cell.length_c   1.000
_cell.angle_alpha   90.00
_cell.angle_beta   90.00
_cell.angle_gamma   90.00
#
_symmetry.space_group_name_H-M   'P 1'
#
loop_
_entity.id
_entity.type
_entity.pdbx_description
1 polymer ?
#
loop_
_entity_poly.entity_id
_entity_poly.type
_entity_poly.pdbx_seq_one_letter_code
_entity_poly.pdbx_strand_id
1 'polypeptide(L)' 'MTGSYLLGIDVGTTMLKSMLIDADGKIVHEASYPYS' A
#
# COMPACT_ATOMS: atom_id res chain seq x y z
N MET A 1 -17.35 10.11 -1.05
CA MET A 1 -16.35 11.11 -1.47
C MET A 1 -15.25 10.36 -2.20
N THR A 2 -15.04 10.62 -3.48
CA THR A 2 -13.96 9.99 -4.27
C THR A 2 -12.78 10.94 -4.31
N GLY A 3 -11.59 10.47 -3.94
CA GLY A 3 -10.34 11.25 -3.94
C GLY A 3 -9.26 10.55 -4.76
N SER A 4 -8.24 11.29 -5.18
CA SER A 4 -7.07 10.71 -5.82
C SER A 4 -6.24 9.95 -4.79
N TYR A 5 -5.91 8.70 -5.10
CA TYR A 5 -5.04 7.86 -4.28
C TYR A 5 -3.93 7.27 -5.14
N LEU A 6 -2.78 7.03 -4.52
CA LEU A 6 -1.72 6.21 -5.09
C LEU A 6 -1.76 4.82 -4.46
N LEU A 7 -1.63 3.79 -5.28
CA LEU A 7 -1.44 2.42 -4.85
C LEU A 7 0.05 2.10 -4.90
N GLY A 8 0.66 1.89 -3.73
CA GLY A 8 2.02 1.39 -3.60
C GLY A 8 2.01 -0.14 -3.54
N ILE A 9 2.90 -0.78 -4.29
CA ILE A 9 3.16 -2.23 -4.23
C ILE A 9 4.65 -2.42 -4.01
N ASP A 10 5.00 -3.12 -2.94
CA ASP A 10 6.37 -3.53 -2.62
C ASP A 10 6.45 -5.05 -2.67
N VAL A 11 7.31 -5.56 -3.55
CA VAL A 11 7.52 -6.99 -3.78
C VAL A 11 8.85 -7.38 -3.17
N GLY A 12 8.81 -7.72 -1.89
CA GLY A 12 9.95 -8.27 -1.17
C GLY A 12 10.15 -9.76 -1.43
N THR A 13 11.28 -10.28 -0.97
CA THR A 13 11.62 -11.71 -1.06
C THR A 13 10.91 -12.58 -0.02
N THR A 14 10.42 -11.98 1.07
CA THR A 14 9.73 -12.69 2.17
C THR A 14 8.25 -12.37 2.28
N MET A 15 7.81 -11.25 1.69
CA MET A 15 6.41 -10.82 1.71
C MET A 15 6.12 -9.81 0.59
N LEU A 16 4.86 -9.73 0.23
CA LEU A 16 4.27 -8.60 -0.49
C LEU A 16 3.74 -7.58 0.51
N LYS A 17 3.84 -6.30 0.17
CA LYS A 17 3.12 -5.23 0.87
C LYS A 17 2.36 -4.37 -0.11
N SER A 18 1.19 -3.90 0.30
CA SER A 18 0.39 -2.92 -0.43
C SER A 18 0.07 -1.73 0.45
N MET A 19 0.11 -0.53 -0.10
CA MET A 19 -0.22 0.71 0.61
C MET A 19 -1.17 1.57 -0.22
N LEU A 20 -2.12 2.22 0.43
CA LEU A 20 -2.93 3.28 -0.16
C LEU A 20 -2.48 4.62 0.42
N ILE A 21 -2.11 5.54 -0.46
CA ILE A 21 -1.57 6.86 -0.09
C ILE A 21 -2.54 7.92 -0.60
N ASP A 22 -2.97 8.83 0.28
CA ASP A 22 -3.84 9.94 -0.08
C ASP A 22 -3.09 11.08 -0.79
N ALA A 23 -3.84 12.12 -1.19
CA ALA A 23 -3.31 13.26 -1.92
C ALA A 23 -2.28 14.09 -1.13
N ASP A 24 -2.29 14.00 0.20
CA ASP A 24 -1.32 14.69 1.07
C ASP A 24 -0.06 13.84 1.30
N GLY A 25 0.04 12.67 0.64
CA GLY A 25 1.16 11.75 0.76
C GLY A 25 1.09 10.88 2.01
N LYS A 26 -0.05 10.84 2.72
CA LYS A 26 -0.20 10.02 3.93
C LYS A 26 -0.67 8.61 3.57
N ILE A 27 -0.05 7.60 4.18
CA ILE A 27 -0.53 6.22 4.11
C ILE A 27 -1.82 6.13 4.94
N VAL A 28 -2.92 5.81 4.28
CA VAL A 28 -4.24 5.64 4.91
C VAL A 28 -4.62 4.17 5.06
N HIS A 29 -3.95 3.28 4.34
CA HIS A 29 -4.10 1.84 4.49
C HIS A 29 -2.80 1.13 4.14
N GLU A 30 -2.52 0.05 4.86
CA GLU A 30 -1.43 -0.87 4.55
C GLU A 30 -1.86 -2.31 4.83
N ALA A 31 -1.34 -3.24 4.02
CA ALA A 31 -1.51 -4.67 4.22
C ALA A 31 -0.21 -5.40 3.87
N SER A 32 0.12 -6.43 4.65
CA SER A 32 1.30 -7.27 4.45
C SER A 32 0.88 -8.72 4.25
N TYR A 33 1.49 -9.37 3.26
CA TYR A 33 1.19 -10.74 2.86
C TYR A 33 2.49 -11.56 2.86
N PRO A 34 2.80 -12.24 3.98
CA PRO A 34 3.94 -13.14 4.05
C PRO A 34 3.79 -14.27 3.02
N TYR A 35 4.90 -14.69 2.41
CA TYR A 35 4.89 -15.94 1.66
C TYR A 35 4.82 -17.13 2.63
N SER A 36 4.19 -18.22 2.19
CA SER A 36 4.07 -19.48 2.94
C SER A 36 5.40 -20.20 3.12
#